data_AF-A0A953ZDI0-F1
#
_entry.id   AF-A0A953ZDI0-F1
#
_cell.length_a   1.000
_cell.length_b   1.000
_cell.length_c   1.000
_cell.angle_alpha   90.00
_cell.angle_beta   90.00
_cell.angle_gamma   90.00
#
_symmetry.space_group_name_H-M   'P 1'
#
loop_
_entity.id
_entity.type
_entity.pdbx_description
1 polymer ?
#
loop_
_entity_poly.entity_id
_entity_poly.type
_entity_poly.pdbx_seq_one_letter_code
_entity_poly.pdbx_strand_id
1 'polypeptide(L)'
;MSATIIDEPEKFSFPTMVKLGCFAAIAVGLITFGLSFIGGSDVAFGGWAIASWYVVGFPLFAMFFLSINHLANAGWHVTLKRVPEAMTTYFLPGLLTFAVLCLSFLSTGDHQLYGWA
;
A
#
# COMPACT_ATOMS: atom_id res chain seq x y z
N MET A 1 -27.42 -23.62 35.39
CA MET A 1 -27.28 -22.78 34.20
C MET A 1 -25.79 -22.47 34.06
N SER A 2 -25.04 -23.35 33.40
CA SER A 2 -23.59 -23.24 33.28
C SER A 2 -23.26 -22.13 32.30
N ALA A 3 -22.41 -21.18 32.69
CA ALA A 3 -22.00 -20.09 31.83
C ALA A 3 -21.27 -20.67 30.61
N THR A 4 -21.82 -20.47 29.42
CA THR A 4 -21.16 -20.79 28.16
C THR A 4 -19.90 -19.92 28.09
N ILE A 5 -18.73 -20.51 28.28
CA ILE A 5 -17.46 -19.81 28.05
C ILE A 5 -17.41 -19.54 26.55
N ILE A 6 -17.62 -18.28 26.19
CA ILE A 6 -17.45 -17.81 24.83
C ILE A 6 -15.94 -17.71 24.66
N ASP A 7 -15.32 -18.70 24.01
CA ASP A 7 -13.91 -18.61 23.67
C ASP A 7 -13.68 -17.34 22.84
N GLU A 8 -12.63 -16.60 23.19
CA GLU A 8 -12.27 -15.39 22.47
C GLU A 8 -11.98 -15.74 21.00
N PRO A 9 -12.39 -14.90 20.04
CA PRO A 9 -12.16 -15.18 18.62
C PRO A 9 -10.67 -15.31 18.34
N GLU A 10 -10.28 -16.45 17.76
CA GLU A 10 -8.88 -16.76 17.44
C GLU A 10 -8.29 -15.69 16.50
N LYS A 11 -7.11 -15.17 16.85
CA LYS A 11 -6.41 -14.19 16.01
C LYS A 11 -5.87 -14.87 14.76
N PHE A 12 -6.16 -14.30 13.60
CA PHE A 12 -5.64 -14.80 12.34
C PHE A 12 -4.11 -14.79 12.34
N SER A 13 -3.50 -15.98 12.23
CA SER A 13 -2.05 -16.13 12.12
C SER A 13 -1.65 -16.32 10.67
N PHE A 14 -0.72 -15.50 10.19
CA PHE A 14 -0.24 -15.61 8.82
C PHE A 14 0.69 -16.82 8.67
N PRO A 15 0.47 -17.68 7.66
CA PRO A 15 1.37 -18.79 7.38
C PRO A 15 2.74 -18.25 6.96
N THR A 16 3.80 -18.91 7.43
CA THR A 16 5.20 -18.51 7.20
C THR A 16 5.54 -18.36 5.72
N MET A 17 4.96 -19.20 4.86
CA MET A 17 5.18 -19.16 3.41
C MET A 17 4.67 -17.87 2.78
N VAL A 18 3.55 -17.32 3.27
CA VAL A 18 3.02 -16.04 2.76
C VAL A 18 3.93 -14.89 3.19
N LYS A 19 4.40 -14.89 4.44
CA LYS A 19 5.37 -13.87 4.91
C LYS A 19 6.64 -13.91 4.08
N LEU A 20 7.19 -15.09 3.83
CA LEU A 20 8.39 -15.28 3.02
C LEU A 20 8.16 -14.81 1.58
N GLY A 21 7.00 -15.14 0.99
CA GLY A 21 6.61 -14.66 -0.33
C GLY A 21 6.56 -13.14 -0.43
N CYS A 22 5.98 -12.46 0.57
CA CYS A 22 5.96 -10.99 0.63
C CYS A 22 7.37 -10.41 0.69
N PHE A 23 8.26 -10.95 1.52
CA PHE A 23 9.65 -10.48 1.60
C PHE A 23 10.42 -10.72 0.30
N ALA A 24 10.22 -11.87 -0.35
CA ALA A 24 10.82 -12.15 -1.65
C ALA A 24 10.34 -11.16 -2.73
N ALA A 25 9.04 -10.85 -2.76
CA ALA A 25 8.48 -9.88 -3.70
C ALA A 25 9.05 -8.47 -3.48
N ILE A 26 9.22 -8.04 -2.23
CA ILE A 26 9.86 -6.76 -1.90
C ILE A 26 11.31 -6.75 -2.41
N ALA A 27 12.07 -7.82 -2.16
CA ALA A 27 13.46 -7.92 -2.63
C ALA A 27 13.57 -7.85 -4.15
N VAL A 28 12.71 -8.58 -4.88
CA VAL A 28 12.67 -8.54 -6.35
C VAL A 28 12.31 -7.13 -6.84
N GLY A 29 11.35 -6.46 -6.21
CA GLY A 29 10.96 -5.09 -6.54
C GLY A 29 12.12 -4.10 -6.39
N LEU A 30 12.85 -4.17 -5.27
CA LEU A 30 14.02 -3.31 -5.02
C LEU A 30 15.17 -3.58 -6.01
N ILE A 31 15.44 -4.85 -6.32
CA ILE A 31 16.46 -5.22 -7.33
C ILE A 31 16.07 -4.67 -8.70
N THR A 32 14.82 -4.86 -9.12
CA THR A 32 14.33 -4.39 -10.42
C THR A 32 14.38 -2.87 -10.51
N PHE A 33 14.02 -2.16 -9.43
CA PHE A 33 14.15 -0.71 -9.36
C PHE A 33 15.61 -0.25 -9.48
N GLY A 34 16.54 -0.90 -8.78
CA GLY A 34 17.97 -0.62 -8.89
C GLY A 34 18.51 -0.84 -10.32
N LEU A 35 18.07 -1.92 -10.97
CA LEU A 35 18.44 -2.21 -12.36
C LEU A 35 17.83 -1.19 -13.35
N SER A 36 16.68 -0.59 -13.01
CA SER A 36 16.03 0.40 -13.87
C SER A 36 16.88 1.64 -14.12
N PHE A 37 17.83 1.96 -13.24
CA PHE A 37 18.77 3.08 -13.44
C PHE A 37 19.75 2.84 -14.60
N ILE A 38 19.93 1.60 -15.07
CA ILE A 38 20.71 1.29 -16.27
C ILE A 38 20.04 1.90 -17.52
N GLY A 39 18.70 1.97 -17.53
CA GLY A 39 17.91 2.57 -18.62
C GLY A 39 17.81 4.10 -18.54
N GLY A 40 18.45 4.73 -17.56
CA GLY A 40 18.36 6.17 -17.30
C GLY A 40 17.47 6.52 -16.10
N SER A 41 17.75 7.68 -15.52
CA SER A 41 17.06 8.21 -14.34
C SER A 41 15.55 8.38 -14.59
N ASP A 42 15.17 8.86 -15.77
CA ASP A 42 13.77 9.13 -16.11
C ASP A 42 12.91 7.86 -16.17
N VAL A 43 13.49 6.76 -16.66
CA VAL A 43 12.81 5.46 -16.72
C VAL A 43 12.60 4.91 -15.31
N ALA A 44 13.62 5.00 -14.46
CA ALA A 44 13.55 4.54 -13.08
C ALA A 44 12.51 5.31 -12.27
N PHE A 45 12.57 6.65 -12.30
CA PHE A 45 11.65 7.48 -11.53
C PHE A 45 10.23 7.52 -12.14
N GLY A 46 10.08 7.38 -13.47
CA GLY A 46 8.79 7.19 -14.11
C GLY A 46 8.09 5.89 -13.66
N GLY A 47 8.83 4.77 -13.64
CA GLY A 47 8.32 3.52 -13.10
C GLY A 47 7.98 3.61 -11.61
N TRP A 48 8.82 4.28 -10.82
CA TRP A 48 8.58 4.51 -9.40
C TRP A 48 7.35 5.37 -9.13
N ALA A 49 7.11 6.40 -9.94
CA ALA A 49 5.94 7.27 -9.83
C ALA A 49 4.64 6.48 -10.04
N ILE A 50 4.61 5.62 -11.07
CA ILE A 50 3.46 4.72 -11.33
C ILE A 50 3.23 3.77 -10.15
N ALA A 51 4.29 3.14 -9.65
CA ALA A 51 4.21 2.22 -8.52
C ALA A 51 3.73 2.92 -7.24
N SER A 52 4.24 4.13 -6.96
CA SER A 52 3.85 4.93 -5.79
C SER A 52 2.38 5.34 -5.85
N TRP A 53 1.88 5.70 -7.04
CA TRP A 53 0.46 6.00 -7.22
C TRP A 53 -0.43 4.78 -6.95
N TYR A 54 -0.04 3.60 -7.44
CA TYR A 54 -0.76 2.36 -7.16
C TYR A 54 -0.81 2.03 -5.66
N VAL A 55 0.35 2.14 -5.01
CA VAL A 55 0.52 1.84 -3.58
C VAL A 55 -0.26 2.80 -2.67
N VAL A 56 -0.38 4.08 -3.02
CA VAL A 56 -1.18 5.06 -2.26
C VAL A 56 -2.67 5.01 -2.63
N GLY A 57 -2.98 4.78 -3.91
CA GLY A 57 -4.37 4.74 -4.39
C GLY A 57 -5.18 3.61 -3.78
N PHE A 58 -4.56 2.44 -3.56
CA PHE A 58 -5.22 1.27 -3.00
C PHE A 58 -5.75 1.46 -1.56
N PRO A 59 -4.94 1.90 -0.58
CA PRO A 59 -5.43 2.22 0.76
C PRO A 59 -6.39 3.41 0.78
N LEU A 60 -6.18 4.41 -0.11
CA LEU A 60 -7.09 5.54 -0.23
C LEU A 60 -8.49 5.12 -0.69
N PHE A 61 -8.57 4.21 -1.68
CA PHE A 61 -9.82 3.59 -2.09
C PHE A 61 -10.51 2.88 -0.92
N ALA A 62 -9.76 2.10 -0.13
CA ALA A 62 -10.31 1.42 1.05
C ALA A 62 -10.89 2.41 2.08
N MET A 63 -10.23 3.55 2.31
CA MET A 63 -10.71 4.60 3.20
C MET A 63 -12.04 5.20 2.71
N PHE A 64 -12.15 5.52 1.42
CA PHE A 64 -13.40 6.03 0.85
C PHE A 64 -14.51 4.99 0.91
N PHE A 65 -14.20 3.74 0.59
CA PHE A 65 -15.16 2.65 0.69
C PHE A 65 -15.73 2.50 2.11
N LEU A 66 -14.85 2.48 3.13
CA LEU A 66 -15.29 2.44 4.54
C LEU A 66 -16.12 3.66 4.91
N SER A 67 -15.69 4.85 4.51
CA SER A 67 -16.36 6.11 4.85
C SER A 67 -17.78 6.19 4.28
N ILE A 68 -17.97 5.82 3.00
CA ILE A 68 -19.28 5.83 2.35
C ILE A 68 -20.22 4.81 3.00
N ASN A 69 -19.73 3.60 3.28
CA ASN A 69 -20.55 2.58 3.91
C ASN A 69 -20.94 2.95 5.35
N HIS A 70 -20.06 3.66 6.07
CA HIS A 70 -20.37 4.21 7.38
C HIS A 70 -21.42 5.31 7.29
N LEU A 71 -21.27 6.26 6.36
CA LEU A 71 -22.21 7.36 6.15
C LEU A 71 -23.61 6.86 5.73
N ALA A 72 -23.65 5.84 4.87
CA ALA A 72 -24.89 5.22 4.39
C ALA A 72 -25.53 4.26 5.39
N ASN A 73 -24.91 4.01 6.56
CA ASN A 73 -25.33 2.99 7.52
C ASN A 73 -25.54 1.60 6.87
N ALA A 74 -24.68 1.23 5.92
CA ALA A 74 -24.82 0.00 5.15
C ALA A 74 -24.53 -1.24 6.02
N GLY A 75 -25.50 -2.13 6.20
CA GLY A 75 -25.33 -3.33 7.05
C GLY A 75 -24.54 -4.48 6.43
N TRP A 76 -24.42 -4.53 5.10
CA TRP A 76 -23.82 -5.67 4.39
C TRP A 76 -22.29 -5.72 4.51
N HIS A 77 -21.62 -4.56 4.64
CA HIS A 77 -20.16 -4.50 4.67
C HIS A 77 -19.56 -4.94 6.01
N VAL A 78 -20.38 -5.20 7.04
CA VAL A 78 -19.93 -5.51 8.40
C VAL A 78 -19.08 -6.78 8.46
N THR A 79 -19.37 -7.77 7.61
CA THR A 79 -18.57 -9.00 7.50
C THR A 79 -17.26 -8.78 6.75
N LEU A 80 -17.21 -7.80 5.84
CA LEU A 80 -16.05 -7.52 5.00
C LEU A 80 -15.15 -6.41 5.56
N LYS A 81 -15.64 -5.57 6.49
CA LYS A 81 -14.98 -4.32 6.94
C LYS A 81 -13.53 -4.51 7.40
N ARG A 82 -13.19 -5.68 7.92
CA ARG A 82 -11.83 -6.01 8.40
C ARG A 82 -10.79 -6.01 7.29
N VAL A 83 -11.18 -6.34 6.05
CA VAL A 83 -10.25 -6.33 4.90
C VAL A 83 -9.91 -4.90 4.47
N PRO A 84 -10.89 -4.00 4.20
CA PRO A 84 -10.59 -2.59 3.97
C PRO A 84 -9.88 -1.93 5.16
N GLU A 85 -10.24 -2.25 6.40
CA GLU A 85 -9.52 -1.73 7.60
C GLU A 85 -8.04 -2.14 7.59
N ALA A 86 -7.71 -3.38 7.19
CA ALA A 86 -6.32 -3.79 7.02
C ALA A 86 -5.66 -3.07 5.84
N MET A 87 -6.36 -2.85 4.74
CA MET A 87 -5.84 -2.12 3.58
C MET A 87 -5.46 -0.68 3.94
N THR A 88 -6.24 0.03 4.76
CA THR A 88 -5.92 1.42 5.14
C THR A 88 -4.61 1.53 5.92
N THR A 89 -4.17 0.48 6.62
CA THR A 89 -2.86 0.47 7.31
C THR A 89 -1.68 0.66 6.35
N TYR A 90 -1.87 0.31 5.08
CA TYR A 90 -0.86 0.47 4.03
C TYR A 90 -0.72 1.92 3.54
N PHE A 91 -1.59 2.83 3.99
CA PHE A 91 -1.50 4.25 3.62
C PHE A 91 -0.18 4.88 4.08
N LEU A 92 0.25 4.59 5.31
CA LEU A 92 1.47 5.19 5.86
C LEU A 92 2.75 4.69 5.15
N PRO A 93 2.93 3.38 4.91
CA PRO A 93 3.97 2.88 3.99
C PRO A 93 3.87 3.47 2.58
N GLY A 94 2.66 3.69 2.07
CA GLY A 94 2.49 4.30 0.76
C GLY A 94 2.94 5.75 0.69
N LEU A 95 2.65 6.55 1.72
CA LEU A 95 3.16 7.92 1.82
C LEU A 95 4.69 7.97 1.85
N LEU A 96 5.36 6.98 2.44
CA LEU A 96 6.83 6.88 2.37
C LEU A 96 7.32 6.73 0.93
N THR A 97 6.70 5.88 0.11
CA THR A 97 7.09 5.72 -1.31
C THR A 97 6.90 7.00 -2.11
N PHE A 98 5.83 7.74 -1.83
CA PHE A 98 5.54 9.02 -2.44
C PHE A 98 6.49 10.13 -1.94
N ALA A 99 6.87 10.10 -0.66
CA ALA A 99 7.86 11.02 -0.11
C ALA A 99 9.25 10.82 -0.73
N VAL A 100 9.66 9.57 -0.96
CA VAL A 100 10.90 9.25 -1.69
C VAL A 100 10.87 9.84 -3.10
N LEU A 101 9.73 9.75 -3.79
CA LEU A 101 9.53 10.38 -5.09
C LEU A 101 9.70 11.91 -4.97
N CYS A 102 8.99 12.58 -4.05
CA CYS A 102 9.11 14.03 -3.85
C CYS A 102 10.55 14.47 -3.51
N LEU A 103 11.28 13.70 -2.70
CA LEU A 103 12.68 13.98 -2.37
C LEU A 103 13.60 13.82 -3.58
N SER A 104 13.38 12.80 -4.41
CA SER A 104 14.15 12.62 -5.66
C SER A 104 13.93 13.78 -6.65
N PHE A 105 12.73 14.36 -6.68
CA PHE A 105 12.45 15.59 -7.43
C PHE A 105 13.27 16.78 -6.93
N LEU A 106 13.36 16.96 -5.61
CA LEU A 106 14.08 18.07 -4.99
C LEU A 106 15.61 17.94 -5.14
N SER A 107 16.15 16.73 -5.15
CA SER A 107 17.61 16.51 -5.17
C SER A 107 18.23 16.51 -6.55
N THR A 108 17.49 16.05 -7.57
CA THR A 108 18.08 15.70 -8.87
C THR A 108 18.00 16.85 -9.86
N GLY A 109 17.17 17.88 -9.62
CA GLY A 109 17.05 19.05 -10.50
C GLY A 109 16.51 18.76 -11.90
N ASP A 110 16.22 17.49 -12.20
CA ASP A 110 15.67 17.03 -13.48
C ASP A 110 14.16 17.29 -13.50
N HIS A 111 13.78 18.39 -14.13
CA HIS A 111 12.41 18.79 -14.47
C HIS A 111 11.75 17.88 -15.54
N GLN A 112 12.17 16.61 -15.64
CA GLN A 112 11.86 15.76 -16.80
C GLN A 112 10.55 14.98 -16.64
N LEU A 113 10.09 14.73 -15.41
CA LEU A 113 8.83 14.01 -15.15
C LEU A 113 7.59 14.89 -15.30
N TYR A 114 7.68 16.15 -14.87
CA TYR A 114 6.62 17.15 -15.00
C TYR A 114 7.20 18.38 -15.67
N GLY A 115 6.94 18.57 -16.97
CA GLY A 115 7.52 19.70 -17.72
C GLY A 115 7.07 21.10 -17.28
N TRP A 116 6.21 21.20 -16.26
CA TRP A 116 5.73 22.45 -15.67
C TRP A 116 6.29 22.72 -14.26
N ALA A 117 6.96 21.74 -13.65
CA ALA A 117 7.61 21.85 -12.35
C ALA A 117 9.08 22.16 -12.56
#